data_AF-Q6N213-F1
#
_entry.id   AF-Q6N213-F1
#
_cell.length_a   1.000
_cell.length_b   1.000
_cell.length_c   1.000
_cell.angle_alpha   90.00
_cell.angle_beta   90.00
_cell.angle_gamma   90.00
#
_symmetry.space_group_name_H-M   'P 1'
#
loop_
_entity.id
_entity.type
_entity.pdbx_description
1 polymer ?
#
loop_
_entity_poly.entity_id
_entity_poly.type
_entity_poly.pdbx_seq_one_letter_code
_entity_poly.pdbx_strand_id
1 'polypeptide(L)'
;MALLLCVSIVRNVRSETMTKVTPSAILNTSLPASFRQIRLELAREPGHPEGEANIAYVIIAPLDGNDRIDAEIWKKHREACRVARQRPHQPDSLGHLVHRPGGSWAFQYDSAAKLPDEAGYHFADERFVQGEYVSLREEGDMHTFRVVAVSRL
;
A
#
# COMPACT_ATOMS: atom_id res chain seq x y z
N MET A 1 23.00 8.85 70.10
CA MET A 1 21.85 7.97 70.37
C MET A 1 21.08 7.81 69.06
N ALA A 2 21.04 6.58 68.54
CA ALA A 2 20.06 5.96 67.64
C ALA A 2 19.65 6.58 66.27
N LEU A 3 19.85 5.75 65.22
CA LEU A 3 19.00 5.40 64.05
C LEU A 3 18.61 6.47 63.01
N LEU A 4 19.07 6.33 61.75
CA LEU A 4 18.42 5.67 60.59
C LEU A 4 17.21 6.43 60.01
N LEU A 5 17.30 6.90 58.76
CA LEU A 5 16.62 6.27 57.61
C LEU A 5 16.95 6.94 56.26
N CYS A 6 16.81 6.10 55.24
CA CYS A 6 17.21 6.21 53.84
C CYS A 6 16.15 6.92 52.96
N VAL A 7 16.46 7.02 51.66
CA VAL A 7 15.60 7.17 50.46
C VAL A 7 15.80 8.53 49.74
N SER A 8 16.74 8.61 48.81
CA SER A 8 16.62 8.36 47.34
C SER A 8 16.02 9.54 46.58
N ILE A 9 16.77 10.08 45.61
CA ILE A 9 16.26 10.44 44.27
C ILE A 9 17.44 10.50 43.27
N VAL A 10 17.41 9.46 42.43
CA VAL A 10 17.87 9.24 41.06
C VAL A 10 18.70 10.32 40.34
N ARG A 11 19.82 9.86 39.78
CA ARG A 11 20.75 10.55 38.86
C ARG A 11 20.10 10.76 37.48
N ASN A 12 20.19 11.98 36.97
CA ASN A 12 19.77 12.37 35.63
C ASN A 12 20.77 11.84 34.58
N VAL A 13 20.36 10.83 33.80
CA VAL A 13 21.11 10.33 32.63
C VAL A 13 20.51 10.91 31.35
N ARG A 14 21.39 11.47 30.54
CA ARG A 14 21.15 12.15 29.26
C ARG A 14 20.35 11.29 28.28
N SER A 15 19.31 11.87 27.68
CA SER A 15 18.62 11.30 26.51
C SER A 15 19.35 11.68 25.23
N GLU A 16 20.04 10.73 24.63
CA GLU A 16 20.38 10.74 23.20
C GLU A 16 19.51 9.67 22.54
N THR A 17 18.54 10.04 21.69
CA THR A 17 18.01 9.11 20.69
C THR A 17 17.40 9.85 19.49
N MET A 18 18.06 9.61 18.35
CA MET A 18 17.50 9.39 17.01
C MET A 18 16.55 10.45 16.43
N THR A 19 17.08 11.23 15.51
CA THR A 19 16.35 11.93 14.44
C THR A 19 15.41 10.95 13.74
N LYS A 20 14.13 11.07 14.07
CA LYS A 20 13.01 10.49 13.32
C LYS A 20 13.02 11.12 11.93
N VAL A 21 13.51 10.38 10.92
CA VAL A 21 13.32 10.76 9.52
C VAL A 21 11.83 10.65 9.26
N THR A 22 11.13 11.79 9.32
CA THR A 22 9.75 11.90 8.91
C THR A 22 9.68 11.53 7.42
N PRO A 23 8.83 10.58 7.00
CA PRO A 23 8.61 10.36 5.57
C PRO A 23 8.13 11.68 5.00
N SER A 24 8.94 12.28 4.12
CA SER A 24 8.58 13.50 3.40
C SER A 24 7.24 13.25 2.73
N ALA A 25 6.20 13.93 3.21
CA ALA A 25 4.92 13.97 2.55
C ALA A 25 5.16 14.50 1.13
N ILE A 26 5.16 13.60 0.15
CA ILE A 26 5.19 13.99 -1.25
C ILE A 26 3.90 14.75 -1.46
N LEU A 27 3.99 16.09 -1.55
CA LEU A 27 2.84 16.93 -1.83
C LEU A 27 2.32 16.57 -3.23
N ASN A 28 1.05 16.17 -3.32
CA ASN A 28 0.39 15.73 -4.57
C ASN A 28 0.64 16.70 -5.76
N THR A 29 0.85 17.99 -5.50
CA THR A 29 1.15 19.04 -6.48
C THR A 29 2.45 18.84 -7.29
N SER A 30 3.33 17.93 -6.85
CA SER A 30 4.60 17.60 -7.53
C SER A 30 4.55 16.36 -8.42
N LEU A 31 3.41 15.65 -8.43
CA LEU A 31 3.27 14.42 -9.20
C LEU A 31 2.80 14.72 -10.64
N PRO A 32 3.29 13.96 -11.63
CA PRO A 32 2.78 14.04 -12.99
C PRO A 32 1.26 13.88 -13.05
N ALA A 33 0.63 14.57 -13.99
CA ALA A 33 -0.83 14.58 -14.14
C ALA A 33 -1.44 13.23 -14.58
N SER A 34 -0.59 12.23 -14.86
CA SER A 34 -0.92 10.82 -15.12
C SER A 34 -1.16 10.00 -13.85
N PHE A 35 -0.79 10.52 -12.67
CA PHE A 35 -1.07 9.84 -11.41
C PHE A 35 -2.58 9.72 -11.16
N ARG A 36 -2.98 8.52 -10.74
CA ARG A 36 -4.35 8.18 -10.38
C ARG A 36 -4.40 7.53 -9.01
N GLN A 37 -5.51 7.75 -8.33
CA GLN A 37 -5.98 6.88 -7.27
C GLN A 37 -6.96 5.88 -7.88
N ILE A 38 -6.69 4.60 -7.70
CA ILE A 38 -7.46 3.49 -8.24
C ILE A 38 -8.00 2.70 -7.06
N ARG A 39 -9.32 2.49 -7.02
CA ARG A 39 -9.97 1.66 -6.02
C ARG A 39 -10.43 0.36 -6.64
N LEU A 40 -9.99 -0.74 -6.04
CA LEU A 40 -10.39 -2.11 -6.36
C LEU A 40 -11.22 -2.67 -5.21
N GLU A 41 -12.33 -3.33 -5.51
CA GLU A 41 -13.17 -4.02 -4.52
C GLU A 41 -13.33 -5.48 -4.91
N LEU A 42 -13.43 -6.37 -3.91
CA LEU A 42 -13.54 -7.81 -4.17
C LEU A 42 -14.79 -8.08 -5.01
N ALA A 43 -14.58 -8.72 -6.16
CA ALA A 43 -15.65 -9.13 -7.04
C ALA A 43 -16.36 -10.38 -6.49
N ARG A 44 -17.39 -10.82 -7.20
CA ARG A 44 -18.13 -12.03 -6.85
C ARG A 44 -17.22 -13.25 -6.97
N GLU A 45 -17.13 -14.03 -5.91
CA GLU A 45 -16.34 -15.27 -5.85
C GLU A 45 -16.91 -16.26 -4.83
N PRO A 46 -16.45 -17.53 -4.78
CA PRO A 46 -16.88 -18.46 -3.74
C PRO A 46 -16.65 -17.89 -2.33
N GLY A 47 -17.69 -17.87 -1.50
CA GLY A 47 -17.67 -17.22 -0.18
C GLY A 47 -18.15 -15.77 -0.18
N HIS A 48 -18.08 -15.08 -1.31
CA HIS A 48 -18.54 -13.70 -1.50
C HIS A 48 -19.42 -13.58 -2.76
N PRO A 49 -20.64 -14.14 -2.77
CA PRO A 49 -21.48 -14.20 -3.97
C PRO A 49 -21.92 -12.83 -4.49
N GLU A 50 -21.96 -11.80 -3.64
CA GLU A 50 -22.24 -10.41 -4.01
C GLU A 50 -20.97 -9.55 -4.15
N GLY A 51 -19.79 -10.15 -3.98
CA GLY A 51 -18.55 -9.42 -3.73
C GLY A 51 -18.49 -8.87 -2.30
N GLU A 52 -17.45 -8.09 -2.01
CA GLU A 52 -17.29 -7.46 -0.69
C GLU A 52 -16.52 -6.13 -0.81
N ALA A 53 -17.23 -5.01 -0.67
CA ALA A 53 -16.67 -3.67 -0.81
C ALA A 53 -15.67 -3.31 0.31
N ASN A 54 -15.74 -3.97 1.46
CA ASN A 54 -14.82 -3.76 2.57
C ASN A 54 -13.52 -4.59 2.45
N ILE A 55 -13.44 -5.48 1.45
CA ILE A 55 -12.20 -6.14 1.02
C ILE A 55 -11.74 -5.40 -0.23
N ALA A 56 -10.80 -4.48 -0.05
CA ALA A 56 -10.44 -3.54 -1.09
C ALA A 56 -8.94 -3.26 -1.15
N TYR A 57 -8.52 -2.74 -2.30
CA TYR A 57 -7.21 -2.11 -2.49
C TYR A 57 -7.39 -0.68 -2.98
N VAL A 58 -6.57 0.21 -2.47
CA VAL A 58 -6.39 1.56 -3.02
C VAL A 58 -4.96 1.69 -3.50
N ILE A 59 -4.80 1.99 -4.78
CA ILE A 59 -3.49 2.07 -5.45
C ILE A 59 -3.28 3.49 -5.95
N ILE A 60 -2.12 4.04 -5.64
CA ILE A 60 -1.61 5.28 -6.22
C ILE A 60 -0.54 4.91 -7.24
N ALA A 61 -0.81 5.17 -8.51
CA ALA A 61 0.12 4.86 -9.59
C ALA A 61 -0.06 5.78 -10.80
N PRO A 62 0.98 6.00 -11.61
CA PRO A 62 0.85 6.64 -12.92
C PRO A 62 0.20 5.68 -13.92
N LEU A 63 -0.79 6.15 -14.67
CA LEU A 63 -1.36 5.41 -15.80
C LEU A 63 -0.90 6.02 -17.13
N ASP A 64 -0.66 5.18 -18.13
CA ASP A 64 -0.33 5.55 -19.50
C ASP A 64 -1.60 5.92 -20.32
N GLY A 65 -1.44 6.19 -21.62
CA GLY A 65 -2.55 6.51 -22.52
C GLY A 65 -3.52 5.36 -22.79
N ASN A 66 -3.21 4.14 -22.35
CA ASN A 66 -4.06 2.94 -22.49
C ASN A 66 -4.68 2.49 -21.16
N ASP A 67 -4.58 3.32 -20.12
CA ASP A 67 -5.03 3.04 -18.75
C ASP A 67 -4.24 1.90 -18.06
N ARG A 68 -3.00 1.65 -18.48
CA ARG A 68 -2.09 0.67 -17.85
C ARG A 68 -1.09 1.37 -16.95
N ILE A 69 -0.51 0.65 -15.98
CA ILE A 69 0.51 1.24 -15.10
C ILE A 69 1.76 1.59 -15.93
N ASP A 70 2.17 2.87 -15.90
CA ASP A 70 3.34 3.36 -16.60
C ASP A 70 4.62 3.01 -15.82
N ALA A 71 5.36 2.00 -16.29
CA ALA A 71 6.59 1.55 -15.66
C ALA A 71 7.72 2.60 -15.70
N GLU A 72 7.77 3.47 -16.71
CA GLU A 72 8.81 4.48 -16.84
C GLU A 72 8.60 5.64 -15.86
N ILE A 73 7.37 6.14 -15.75
CA ILE A 73 7.01 7.17 -14.77
C ILE A 73 7.07 6.58 -13.36
N TRP A 74 6.59 5.36 -13.15
CA TRP A 74 6.72 4.67 -11.87
C TRP A 74 8.17 4.62 -11.41
N LYS A 75 9.12 4.28 -12.31
CA LYS A 75 10.54 4.18 -11.96
C LYS A 75 11.12 5.51 -11.45
N LYS A 76 10.61 6.64 -11.92
CA LYS A 76 11.02 8.00 -11.52
C LYS A 76 10.37 8.45 -10.20
N HIS A 77 9.21 7.89 -9.85
CA HIS A 77 8.38 8.32 -8.73
C HIS A 77 7.97 7.16 -7.81
N ARG A 78 8.87 6.19 -7.58
CA ARG A 78 8.59 4.94 -6.83
C ARG A 78 8.02 5.20 -5.45
N GLU A 79 8.57 6.18 -4.75
CA GLU A 79 8.16 6.57 -3.40
C GLU A 79 6.71 7.03 -3.32
N ALA A 80 6.21 7.64 -4.41
CA ALA A 80 4.83 8.11 -4.51
C ALA A 80 3.85 7.00 -4.90
N CYS A 81 4.35 5.86 -5.42
CA CYS A 81 3.52 4.76 -5.86
C CYS A 81 3.18 3.85 -4.68
N ARG A 82 2.03 4.11 -4.05
CA ARG A 82 1.60 3.53 -2.78
C ARG A 82 0.44 2.57 -2.97
N VAL A 83 0.30 1.62 -2.06
CA VAL A 83 -0.86 0.72 -1.97
C VAL A 83 -1.39 0.70 -0.53
N ALA A 84 -2.70 0.65 -0.38
CA ALA A 84 -3.38 0.39 0.88
C ALA A 84 -4.29 -0.83 0.70
N ARG A 85 -4.06 -1.88 1.49
CA ARG A 85 -4.91 -3.07 1.59
C ARG A 85 -5.89 -2.87 2.74
N GLN A 86 -7.17 -2.95 2.43
CA GLN A 86 -8.27 -2.73 3.37
C GLN A 86 -8.98 -4.06 3.63
N ARG A 87 -9.18 -4.39 4.90
CA ARG A 87 -9.89 -5.59 5.33
C ARG A 87 -10.88 -5.24 6.44
N PRO A 88 -12.03 -5.93 6.54
CA PRO A 88 -12.98 -5.70 7.60
C PRO A 88 -12.33 -5.84 8.98
N HIS A 89 -12.59 -4.87 9.86
CA HIS A 89 -12.13 -4.86 11.27
C HIS A 89 -10.62 -4.90 11.47
N GLN A 90 -9.81 -4.59 10.45
CA GLN A 90 -8.37 -4.49 10.55
C GLN A 90 -7.90 -3.08 10.16
N PRO A 91 -6.80 -2.57 10.74
CA PRO A 91 -6.18 -1.35 10.23
C PRO A 91 -5.65 -1.58 8.81
N ASP A 92 -5.70 -0.53 7.99
CA ASP A 92 -5.18 -0.57 6.62
C ASP A 92 -3.70 -0.96 6.61
N SER A 93 -3.36 -1.94 5.78
CA SER A 93 -1.97 -2.35 5.56
C SER A 93 -1.39 -1.54 4.40
N LEU A 94 -0.43 -0.68 4.70
CA LEU A 94 0.17 0.25 3.74
C LEU A 94 1.47 -0.32 3.16
N GLY A 95 1.73 0.00 1.89
CA GLY A 95 2.93 -0.43 1.20
C GLY A 95 3.21 0.36 -0.08
N HIS A 96 4.08 -0.20 -0.90
CA HIS A 96 4.49 0.30 -2.19
C HIS A 96 4.10 -0.65 -3.33
N LEU A 97 3.78 -0.05 -4.48
CA LEU A 97 3.69 -0.76 -5.74
C LEU A 97 5.11 -0.95 -6.30
N VAL A 98 5.51 -2.20 -6.56
CA VAL A 98 6.85 -2.55 -7.02
C VAL A 98 6.81 -3.24 -8.37
N HIS A 99 7.60 -2.75 -9.34
CA HIS A 99 7.88 -3.44 -10.60
C HIS A 99 9.12 -4.32 -10.45
N ARG A 100 8.97 -5.63 -10.70
CA ARG A 100 10.06 -6.62 -10.60
C ARG A 100 10.71 -6.89 -11.98
N PRO A 101 11.95 -7.42 -12.00
CA PRO A 101 12.53 -7.95 -13.22
C PRO A 101 11.59 -8.98 -13.87
N GLY A 102 11.38 -8.89 -15.18
CA GLY A 102 10.44 -9.75 -15.91
C GLY A 102 9.06 -9.14 -16.14
N GLY A 103 8.81 -7.89 -15.71
CA GLY A 103 7.60 -7.15 -16.05
C GLY A 103 6.43 -7.31 -15.09
N SER A 104 6.57 -8.13 -14.03
CA SER A 104 5.50 -8.33 -13.05
C SER A 104 5.43 -7.20 -12.02
N TRP A 105 4.23 -6.92 -11.53
CA TRP A 105 4.02 -5.99 -10.42
C TRP A 105 3.71 -6.70 -9.11
N ALA A 106 3.94 -6.00 -8.01
CA ALA A 106 3.79 -6.52 -6.66
C ALA A 106 3.42 -5.45 -5.65
N PHE A 107 2.83 -5.86 -4.55
CA PHE A 107 2.65 -5.04 -3.37
C PHE A 107 3.68 -5.43 -2.32
N GLN A 108 4.48 -4.47 -1.90
CA GLN A 108 5.45 -4.64 -0.82
C GLN A 108 4.99 -3.80 0.37
N TYR A 109 4.60 -4.45 1.46
CA TYR A 109 4.08 -3.77 2.65
C TYR A 109 5.19 -3.23 3.55
N ASP A 110 4.96 -2.05 4.16
CA ASP A 110 5.91 -1.37 5.04
C ASP A 110 5.95 -1.98 6.45
N SER A 111 4.94 -2.78 6.81
CA SER A 111 4.75 -3.29 8.15
C SER A 111 5.69 -4.44 8.51
N ALA A 112 6.08 -4.54 9.78
CA ALA A 112 6.78 -5.69 10.36
C ALA A 112 5.95 -6.98 10.40
N ALA A 113 4.64 -6.91 10.09
CA ALA A 113 3.82 -8.08 9.85
C ALA A 113 4.38 -8.77 8.60
N LYS A 114 4.79 -10.03 8.76
CA LYS A 114 5.38 -10.89 7.73
C LYS A 114 4.32 -11.31 6.71
N LEU A 115 3.56 -10.35 6.19
CA LEU A 115 2.64 -10.59 5.09
C LEU A 115 3.49 -11.06 3.91
N PRO A 116 3.10 -12.17 3.25
CA PRO A 116 3.78 -12.56 2.04
C PRO A 116 3.68 -11.42 1.03
N ASP A 117 4.72 -11.26 0.21
CA ASP A 117 4.66 -10.36 -0.93
C ASP A 117 3.45 -10.74 -1.80
N GLU A 118 2.44 -9.87 -1.82
CA GLU A 118 1.26 -10.07 -2.68
C GLU A 118 1.65 -9.73 -4.12
N ALA A 119 1.36 -10.64 -5.03
CA ALA A 119 1.69 -10.47 -6.44
C ALA A 119 0.47 -9.92 -7.18
N GLY A 120 0.64 -8.74 -7.78
CA GLY A 120 -0.25 -8.25 -8.82
C GLY A 120 -0.04 -9.11 -10.06
N TYR A 121 -0.73 -10.25 -10.13
CA TYR A 121 -0.63 -11.16 -11.25
C TYR A 121 -1.13 -10.41 -12.51
N HIS A 122 -0.27 -10.28 -13.52
CA HIS A 122 -0.55 -9.61 -14.82
C HIS A 122 -0.91 -8.13 -14.84
N PHE A 123 -0.71 -7.39 -13.75
CA PHE A 123 -0.95 -5.94 -13.70
C PHE A 123 -0.30 -5.11 -14.83
N ALA A 124 0.72 -5.65 -15.50
CA ALA A 124 1.37 -5.00 -16.64
C ALA A 124 0.49 -4.94 -17.89
N ASP A 125 -0.44 -5.89 -18.03
CA ASP A 125 -1.35 -5.98 -19.17
C ASP A 125 -2.78 -5.54 -18.84
N GLU A 126 -3.10 -5.45 -17.55
CA GLU A 126 -4.40 -5.01 -17.06
C GLU A 126 -4.66 -3.52 -17.29
N ARG A 127 -5.92 -3.20 -17.61
CA ARG A 127 -6.39 -1.83 -17.76
C ARG A 127 -7.16 -1.41 -16.52
N PHE A 128 -6.74 -0.33 -15.90
CA PHE A 128 -7.40 0.25 -14.74
C PHE A 128 -8.46 1.24 -15.18
N VAL A 129 -9.57 0.71 -15.69
CA VAL A 129 -10.76 1.46 -16.09
C VAL A 129 -11.92 1.05 -15.22
N GLN A 130 -12.75 2.02 -14.78
CA GLN A 130 -13.92 1.72 -13.97
C GLN A 130 -14.81 0.66 -14.65
N GLY A 131 -15.15 -0.39 -13.90
CA GLY A 131 -15.96 -1.51 -14.35
C GLY A 131 -15.16 -2.75 -14.72
N GLU A 132 -13.88 -2.61 -15.08
CA GLU A 132 -12.98 -3.72 -15.44
C GLU A 132 -12.61 -4.58 -14.24
N TYR A 133 -12.14 -5.79 -14.53
CA TYR A 133 -11.74 -6.76 -13.53
C TYR A 133 -10.24 -7.03 -13.61
N VAL A 134 -9.60 -7.15 -12.46
CA VAL A 134 -8.18 -7.46 -12.33
C VAL A 134 -8.01 -8.58 -11.32
N SER A 135 -7.04 -9.46 -11.55
CA SER A 135 -6.76 -10.57 -10.63
C SER A 135 -5.56 -10.28 -9.74
N LEU A 136 -5.70 -10.58 -8.46
CA LEU A 136 -4.65 -10.44 -7.44
C LEU A 136 -4.36 -11.81 -6.83
N ARG A 137 -3.08 -12.11 -6.59
CA ARG A 137 -2.68 -13.31 -5.85
C ARG A 137 -2.43 -12.93 -4.38
N GLU A 138 -3.22 -13.49 -3.48
CA GLU A 138 -3.12 -13.31 -2.04
C GLU A 138 -3.03 -14.68 -1.36
N GLU A 139 -2.07 -14.86 -0.45
CA GLU A 139 -1.87 -16.11 0.33
C GLU A 139 -1.77 -17.42 -0.49
N GLY A 140 -1.52 -17.32 -1.79
CA GLY A 140 -1.44 -18.45 -2.73
C GLY A 140 -2.63 -18.57 -3.66
N ASP A 141 -3.77 -18.00 -3.28
CA ASP A 141 -5.03 -18.02 -4.02
C ASP A 141 -5.18 -16.82 -4.96
N MET A 142 -5.97 -17.01 -6.02
CA MET A 142 -6.29 -15.96 -6.98
C MET A 142 -7.66 -15.38 -6.68
N HIS A 143 -7.70 -14.09 -6.40
CA HIS A 143 -8.92 -13.34 -6.16
C HIS A 143 -9.18 -12.38 -7.31
N THR A 144 -10.44 -12.19 -7.66
CA THR A 144 -10.83 -11.23 -8.68
C THR A 144 -11.36 -9.97 -8.02
N PHE A 145 -10.83 -8.83 -8.44
CA PHE A 145 -11.28 -7.52 -7.98
C PHE A 145 -11.86 -6.75 -9.15
N ARG A 146 -12.82 -5.89 -8.86
CA ARG A 146 -13.38 -4.95 -9.83
C ARG A 146 -12.82 -3.56 -9.57
N VAL A 147 -12.44 -2.85 -10.63
CA VAL A 147 -12.10 -1.44 -10.58
C VAL A 147 -13.39 -0.64 -10.38
N VAL A 148 -13.60 -0.08 -9.19
CA VAL A 148 -14.82 0.65 -8.88
C VAL A 148 -14.67 2.16 -9.02
N ALA A 149 -13.44 2.67 -8.93
CA ALA A 149 -13.15 4.09 -9.13
C ALA A 149 -11.72 4.30 -9.63
N VAL A 150 -11.57 5.30 -10.51
CA VAL A 150 -10.28 5.80 -10.99
C VAL A 150 -10.38 7.32 -11.00
N SER A 151 -9.61 7.99 -10.15
CA SER A 151 -9.65 9.45 -10.00
C SER A 151 -8.28 10.07 -10.15
N ARG A 152 -8.22 11.28 -10.68
CA ARG A 152 -6.99 12.09 -10.65
C ARG A 152 -6.66 12.48 -9.20
N LEU A 153 -5.36 12.52 -8.89
CA LEU A 153 -4.83 13.02 -7.62
C LEU A 153 -4.77 14.55 -7.54
#